data_AF-A0A445N3J2-F1
#
_entry.id   AF-A0A445N3J2-F1
#
_cell.length_a   1.000
_cell.length_b   1.000
_cell.length_c   1.000
_cell.angle_alpha   90.00
_cell.angle_beta   90.00
_cell.angle_gamma   90.00
#
_symmetry.space_group_name_H-M   'P 1'
#
loop_
_entity.id
_entity.type
_entity.pdbx_description
1 polymer ?
#
loop_
_entity_poly.entity_id
_entity_poly.type
_entity_poly.pdbx_seq_one_letter_code
_entity_poly.pdbx_strand_id
1 'polypeptide(L)'
;MKFYKKTLLSILNNEDGSPVVVVLLLMVLLTVIGIAVINTSSIDQEMSGQHRRHKVAFYGADGGTQVACEVLEQNIACITGFSTAVIGSVTVNDLNFWLNTSAVEPTSAATSDFYYPTISSPHTLLTAGGNTVFAEGSAIQQNAGYESKGRGSAGGGGLIMYDVFSRRIETSEESTIHVRWRHAIGQQGSCNY
;
A
#
# COMPACT_ATOMS: atom_id res chain seq x y z
N MET A 1 50.15 66.16 -44.95
CA MET A 1 49.99 64.78 -44.41
C MET A 1 49.46 64.85 -42.97
N LYS A 2 48.15 65.04 -42.75
CA LYS A 2 47.57 65.14 -41.39
C LYS A 2 46.02 65.13 -41.39
N PHE A 3 45.37 64.07 -41.89
CA PHE A 3 43.89 64.02 -41.87
C PHE A 3 43.25 62.68 -41.46
N TYR A 4 44.00 61.58 -41.28
CA TYR A 4 43.39 60.27 -41.01
C TYR A 4 43.23 59.89 -39.52
N LYS A 5 43.87 60.61 -38.58
CA LYS A 5 43.91 60.20 -37.17
C LYS A 5 42.62 60.51 -36.38
N LYS A 6 41.78 61.44 -36.88
CA LYS A 6 40.61 61.95 -36.14
C LYS A 6 39.37 61.05 -36.26
N THR A 7 39.23 60.32 -37.37
CA THR A 7 38.07 59.48 -37.65
C THR A 7 38.12 58.14 -36.92
N LEU A 8 39.31 57.54 -36.78
CA LEU A 8 39.49 56.23 -36.13
C LEU A 8 39.24 56.29 -34.61
N LEU A 9 39.57 57.41 -33.96
CA LEU A 9 39.25 57.67 -32.55
C LEU A 9 37.77 57.96 -32.29
N SER A 10 36.99 58.34 -33.31
CA SER A 10 35.54 58.59 -33.16
C SER A 10 34.71 57.29 -33.08
N ILE A 11 35.24 56.17 -33.59
CA ILE A 11 34.59 54.85 -33.52
C ILE A 11 34.72 54.26 -32.11
N LEU A 12 35.82 54.54 -31.40
CA LEU A 12 36.01 54.15 -29.99
C LEU A 12 35.16 54.98 -29.02
N ASN A 13 34.58 56.09 -29.48
CA ASN A 13 33.74 57.00 -28.69
C ASN A 13 32.27 56.93 -29.16
N ASN A 14 31.90 55.85 -29.83
CA ASN A 14 30.55 55.60 -30.32
C ASN A 14 29.81 54.68 -29.35
N GLU A 15 29.16 55.28 -28.35
CA GLU A 15 28.38 54.61 -27.31
C GLU A 15 27.06 53.99 -27.85
N ASP A 16 26.73 54.21 -29.14
CA ASP A 16 25.49 53.77 -29.77
C ASP A 16 25.33 52.23 -29.89
N GLY A 17 26.36 51.45 -29.52
CA GLY A 17 26.32 49.98 -29.43
C GLY A 17 26.30 49.41 -28.00
N SER A 18 26.59 50.22 -26.99
CA SER A 18 26.63 49.84 -25.56
C SER A 18 25.32 49.22 -25.03
N PRO A 19 24.12 49.78 -25.33
CA PRO A 19 22.88 49.24 -24.77
C PRO A 19 22.54 47.83 -25.28
N VAL A 20 22.97 47.46 -26.50
CA VAL A 20 22.68 46.13 -27.07
C VAL A 20 23.44 45.03 -26.33
N VAL A 21 24.68 45.29 -25.92
CA VAL A 21 25.50 44.32 -25.16
C VAL A 21 24.91 44.10 -23.76
N VAL A 22 24.45 45.18 -23.10
CA VAL A 22 23.79 45.09 -21.79
C VAL A 22 22.50 44.28 -21.89
N VAL A 23 21.67 44.53 -22.91
CA VAL A 23 20.42 43.77 -23.13
C VAL A 23 20.70 42.30 -23.40
N LEU A 24 21.73 41.97 -24.18
CA LEU A 24 22.10 40.58 -24.46
C LEU A 24 22.57 39.87 -23.18
N LEU A 25 23.37 40.55 -22.35
CA LEU A 25 23.86 40.01 -21.08
C LEU A 25 22.70 39.80 -20.08
N LEU A 26 21.76 40.74 -20.03
CA LEU A 26 20.53 40.60 -19.23
C LEU A 26 19.63 39.47 -19.74
N MET A 27 19.48 39.29 -21.05
CA MET A 27 18.73 38.17 -21.62
C MET A 27 19.37 36.83 -21.26
N VAL A 28 20.69 36.70 -21.38
CA VAL A 28 21.40 35.47 -20.99
C VAL A 28 21.23 35.18 -19.49
N LEU A 29 21.25 36.20 -18.64
CA LEU A 29 21.03 36.03 -17.21
C LEU A 29 19.60 35.55 -16.92
N LEU A 30 18.60 36.16 -17.56
CA LEU A 30 17.19 35.80 -17.42
C LEU A 30 16.89 34.39 -17.95
N THR A 31 17.52 33.95 -19.04
CA THR A 31 17.31 32.60 -19.59
C THR A 31 17.88 31.53 -18.67
N VAL A 32 19.06 31.75 -18.07
CA VAL A 32 19.64 30.81 -17.10
C VAL A 32 18.73 30.65 -15.87
N ILE A 33 18.22 31.77 -15.34
CA ILE A 33 17.27 31.75 -14.22
C ILE A 33 15.96 31.06 -14.65
N GLY A 34 15.46 31.35 -15.85
CA GLY A 34 14.24 30.74 -16.39
C GLY A 34 14.33 29.23 -16.50
N ILE A 35 15.47 28.69 -16.98
CA ILE A 35 15.71 27.24 -17.07
C ILE A 35 15.74 26.61 -15.67
N ALA A 36 16.38 27.26 -14.70
CA ALA A 36 16.42 26.77 -13.32
C ALA A 36 15.00 26.63 -12.72
N VAL A 37 14.15 27.64 -12.93
CA VAL A 37 12.75 27.61 -12.46
C VAL A 37 11.93 26.51 -13.15
N ILE A 38 12.10 26.32 -14.46
CA ILE A 38 11.39 25.26 -15.20
C ILE A 38 11.80 23.88 -14.70
N ASN A 39 13.10 23.65 -14.46
CA ASN A 39 13.61 22.38 -13.96
C ASN A 39 13.03 22.05 -12.57
N THR A 40 12.97 23.02 -11.65
CA THR A 40 12.31 22.84 -10.35
C THR A 40 10.84 22.44 -10.51
N SER A 41 10.10 23.10 -11.40
CA SER A 41 8.69 22.77 -11.63
C SER A 41 8.49 21.36 -12.20
N SER A 42 9.36 20.89 -13.09
CA SER A 42 9.27 19.54 -13.63
C SER A 42 9.51 18.48 -12.56
N ILE A 43 10.49 18.69 -11.67
CA ILE A 43 10.78 17.79 -10.55
C ILE A 43 9.59 17.73 -9.59
N ASP A 44 8.98 18.87 -9.25
CA ASP A 44 7.81 18.91 -8.36
C ASP A 44 6.61 18.15 -8.95
N GLN A 45 6.42 18.19 -10.27
CA GLN A 45 5.39 17.42 -10.95
C GLN A 45 5.67 15.91 -10.90
N GLU A 46 6.90 15.49 -11.11
CA GLU A 46 7.29 14.08 -11.01
C GLU A 46 7.10 13.56 -9.58
N MET A 47 7.53 14.33 -8.57
CA MET A 47 7.32 14.02 -7.15
C MET A 47 5.84 13.92 -6.81
N SER A 48 5.03 14.85 -7.30
CA SER A 48 3.56 14.83 -7.12
C SER A 48 2.93 13.59 -7.77
N GLY A 49 3.43 13.19 -8.94
CA GLY A 49 3.03 11.96 -9.62
C GLY A 49 3.30 10.71 -8.79
N GLN A 50 4.49 10.61 -8.19
CA GLN A 50 4.84 9.50 -7.29
C GLN A 50 4.00 9.50 -6.02
N HIS A 51 3.83 10.66 -5.37
CA HIS A 51 2.97 10.77 -4.19
C HIS A 51 1.52 10.37 -4.47
N ARG A 52 0.98 10.69 -5.65
CA ARG A 52 -0.34 10.22 -6.05
C ARG A 52 -0.38 8.69 -6.20
N ARG A 53 0.61 8.09 -6.89
CA ARG A 53 0.67 6.63 -7.08
C ARG A 53 0.79 5.88 -5.76
N HIS A 54 1.64 6.34 -4.84
CA HIS A 54 1.79 5.75 -3.51
C HIS A 54 0.47 5.78 -2.73
N LYS A 55 -0.27 6.88 -2.78
CA LYS A 55 -1.60 6.96 -2.13
C LYS A 55 -2.59 5.99 -2.75
N VAL A 56 -2.63 5.87 -4.08
CA VAL A 56 -3.54 4.93 -4.76
C VAL A 56 -3.22 3.47 -4.37
N ALA A 57 -1.94 3.09 -4.36
CA ALA A 57 -1.51 1.77 -3.92
C ALA A 57 -1.90 1.52 -2.45
N PHE A 58 -1.63 2.49 -1.57
CA PHE A 58 -1.98 2.40 -0.15
C PHE A 58 -3.50 2.26 0.09
N TYR A 59 -4.33 3.10 -0.54
CA TYR A 59 -5.78 3.00 -0.40
C TYR A 59 -6.33 1.69 -0.99
N GLY A 60 -5.71 1.16 -2.04
CA GLY A 60 -6.03 -0.16 -2.57
C GLY A 60 -5.72 -1.27 -1.56
N ALA A 61 -4.54 -1.24 -0.93
CA ALA A 61 -4.16 -2.21 0.10
C ALA A 61 -5.05 -2.08 1.34
N ASP A 62 -5.39 -0.87 1.77
CA ASP A 62 -6.25 -0.61 2.93
C ASP A 62 -7.68 -1.11 2.70
N GLY A 63 -8.27 -0.80 1.54
CA GLY A 63 -9.56 -1.35 1.13
C GLY A 63 -9.54 -2.87 1.05
N GLY A 64 -8.41 -3.45 0.64
CA GLY A 64 -8.18 -4.90 0.66
C GLY A 64 -8.31 -5.51 2.05
N THR A 65 -7.80 -4.85 3.11
CA THR A 65 -7.85 -5.40 4.47
C THR A 65 -9.28 -5.63 4.96
N GLN A 66 -10.21 -4.74 4.63
CA GLN A 66 -11.62 -4.91 5.01
C GLN A 66 -12.23 -6.10 4.29
N VAL A 67 -12.01 -6.21 2.98
CA VAL A 67 -12.44 -7.37 2.19
C VAL A 67 -11.81 -8.65 2.75
N ALA A 68 -10.55 -8.59 3.18
CA ALA A 68 -9.84 -9.71 3.76
C ALA A 68 -10.52 -10.25 5.01
N CYS A 69 -10.82 -9.36 5.96
CA CYS A 69 -11.44 -9.72 7.22
C CYS A 69 -12.85 -10.30 6.99
N GLU A 70 -13.63 -9.71 6.09
CA GLU A 70 -14.97 -10.23 5.77
C GLU A 70 -14.91 -11.62 5.13
N VAL A 71 -14.03 -11.83 4.14
CA VAL A 71 -13.89 -13.13 3.47
C VAL A 71 -13.31 -14.17 4.44
N LEU A 72 -12.38 -13.78 5.32
CA LEU A 72 -11.85 -14.63 6.37
C LEU A 72 -12.95 -15.07 7.35
N GLU A 73 -13.80 -14.17 7.82
CA GLU A 73 -14.92 -14.51 8.72
C GLU A 73 -15.93 -15.48 8.05
N GLN A 74 -16.21 -15.28 6.76
CA GLN A 74 -17.03 -16.23 6.01
C GLN A 74 -16.36 -17.59 5.87
N ASN A 75 -15.03 -17.63 5.68
CA ASN A 75 -14.29 -18.89 5.58
C ASN A 75 -14.25 -19.64 6.91
N ILE A 76 -14.09 -18.92 8.03
CA ILE A 76 -14.17 -19.49 9.39
C ILE A 76 -15.57 -20.08 9.66
N ALA A 77 -16.64 -19.44 9.16
CA ALA A 77 -17.99 -19.99 9.27
C ALA A 77 -18.16 -21.32 8.51
N CYS A 78 -17.35 -21.56 7.47
CA CYS A 78 -17.33 -22.79 6.69
C CYS A 78 -16.24 -23.74 7.19
N ILE A 79 -16.59 -24.63 8.13
CA ILE A 79 -15.66 -25.59 8.77
C ILE A 79 -14.89 -26.44 7.74
N THR A 80 -15.53 -26.81 6.63
CA THR A 80 -14.91 -27.61 5.56
C THR A 80 -14.19 -26.78 4.49
N GLY A 81 -14.13 -25.44 4.64
CA GLY A 81 -13.73 -24.50 3.60
C GLY A 81 -14.88 -24.16 2.65
N PHE A 82 -14.62 -23.21 1.75
CA PHE A 82 -15.58 -22.80 0.73
C PHE A 82 -15.83 -23.91 -0.31
N SER A 83 -17.06 -24.00 -0.79
CA SER A 83 -17.44 -24.89 -1.90
C SER A 83 -17.13 -24.31 -3.28
N THR A 84 -16.99 -22.97 -3.37
CA THR A 84 -16.71 -22.25 -4.62
C THR A 84 -15.45 -21.39 -4.50
N ALA A 85 -14.64 -21.38 -5.58
CA ALA A 85 -13.39 -20.62 -5.65
C ALA A 85 -13.58 -19.16 -6.09
N VAL A 86 -14.78 -18.77 -6.51
CA VAL A 86 -15.07 -17.41 -6.99
C VAL A 86 -16.31 -16.90 -6.30
N ILE A 87 -16.13 -15.84 -5.51
CA ILE A 87 -17.19 -15.20 -4.72
C ILE A 87 -17.31 -13.75 -5.21
N GLY A 88 -18.25 -13.51 -6.13
CA GLY A 88 -18.41 -12.22 -6.77
C GLY A 88 -17.14 -11.81 -7.54
N SER A 89 -16.45 -10.77 -7.05
CA SER A 89 -15.20 -10.25 -7.62
C SER A 89 -13.95 -10.75 -6.90
N VAL A 90 -14.08 -11.68 -5.94
CA VAL A 90 -12.97 -12.27 -5.20
C VAL A 90 -12.70 -13.67 -5.75
N THR A 91 -11.44 -13.97 -6.04
CA THR A 91 -11.00 -15.33 -6.34
C THR A 91 -10.21 -15.88 -5.16
N VAL A 92 -10.57 -17.08 -4.73
CA VAL A 92 -9.96 -17.81 -3.64
C VAL A 92 -9.16 -18.98 -4.21
N ASN A 93 -7.86 -19.02 -3.93
CA ASN A 93 -6.99 -20.10 -4.38
C ASN A 93 -6.96 -21.25 -3.38
N ASP A 94 -6.93 -20.94 -2.08
CA ASP A 94 -7.01 -21.90 -0.98
C ASP A 94 -8.41 -21.82 -0.36
N LEU A 95 -9.24 -22.84 -0.54
CA LEU A 95 -10.63 -22.82 -0.07
C LEU A 95 -10.76 -22.95 1.45
N ASN A 96 -9.71 -23.39 2.13
CA ASN A 96 -9.70 -23.63 3.58
C ASN A 96 -8.58 -22.84 4.28
N PHE A 97 -8.27 -21.65 3.74
CA PHE A 97 -7.21 -20.77 4.22
C PHE A 97 -7.39 -20.34 5.69
N TRP A 98 -8.59 -20.41 6.26
CA TRP A 98 -8.80 -20.16 7.69
C TRP A 98 -7.98 -21.08 8.62
N LEU A 99 -7.56 -22.25 8.12
CA LEU A 99 -6.73 -23.22 8.84
C LEU A 99 -5.23 -22.91 8.74
N ASN A 100 -4.82 -21.94 7.93
CA ASN A 100 -3.42 -21.58 7.77
C ASN A 100 -2.87 -21.09 9.12
N THR A 101 -1.74 -21.64 9.54
CA THR A 101 -1.15 -21.36 10.86
C THR A 101 -0.23 -20.14 10.86
N SER A 102 0.10 -19.62 9.67
CA SER A 102 0.91 -18.43 9.48
C SER A 102 0.53 -17.77 8.16
N ALA A 103 0.46 -16.45 8.16
CA ALA A 103 0.37 -15.67 6.93
C ALA A 103 1.77 -15.27 6.46
N VAL A 104 1.99 -15.29 5.15
CA VAL A 104 3.20 -14.76 4.51
C VAL A 104 2.77 -13.65 3.57
N GLU A 105 3.59 -12.60 3.46
CA GLU A 105 3.33 -11.54 2.52
C GLU A 105 3.22 -12.10 1.08
N PRO A 106 2.08 -11.89 0.39
CA PRO A 106 1.89 -12.45 -0.94
C PRO A 106 2.80 -11.76 -1.95
N THR A 107 3.26 -12.50 -2.95
CA THR A 107 4.14 -11.99 -4.02
C THR A 107 3.48 -12.03 -5.39
N SER A 108 2.44 -12.85 -5.55
CA SER A 108 1.69 -13.02 -6.79
C SER A 108 0.27 -13.51 -6.50
N ALA A 109 -0.62 -13.41 -7.48
CA ALA A 109 -1.97 -13.96 -7.38
C ALA A 109 -2.01 -15.49 -7.22
N ALA A 110 -0.92 -16.21 -7.51
CA ALA A 110 -0.85 -17.67 -7.31
C ALA A 110 -0.39 -18.05 -5.90
N THR A 111 0.28 -17.14 -5.18
CA THR A 111 0.82 -17.38 -3.83
C THR A 111 -0.05 -16.76 -2.74
N SER A 112 -1.00 -15.91 -3.09
CA SER A 112 -2.03 -15.40 -2.18
C SER A 112 -3.10 -16.45 -1.91
N ASP A 113 -3.68 -16.45 -0.71
CA ASP A 113 -4.84 -17.27 -0.39
C ASP A 113 -6.05 -16.85 -1.21
N PHE A 114 -6.23 -15.54 -1.41
CA PHE A 114 -7.26 -14.96 -2.26
C PHE A 114 -6.85 -13.57 -2.78
N TYR A 115 -7.50 -13.12 -3.85
CA TYR A 115 -7.24 -11.81 -4.44
C TYR A 115 -8.50 -11.15 -5.03
N TYR A 116 -8.48 -9.82 -5.10
CA TYR A 116 -9.56 -8.99 -5.63
C TYR A 116 -8.99 -7.76 -6.39
N PRO A 117 -9.61 -7.30 -7.48
CA PRO A 117 -10.76 -7.88 -8.19
C PRO A 117 -10.32 -8.98 -9.18
N THR A 118 -11.15 -10.00 -9.42
CA THR A 118 -10.84 -11.14 -10.32
C THR A 118 -10.58 -10.71 -11.77
N ILE A 119 -11.29 -9.69 -12.26
CA ILE A 119 -11.41 -9.41 -13.70
C ILE A 119 -10.56 -8.22 -14.19
N SER A 120 -10.00 -7.41 -13.30
CA SER A 120 -9.20 -6.25 -13.70
C SER A 120 -7.87 -6.21 -12.96
N SER A 121 -6.78 -6.22 -13.73
CA SER A 121 -5.49 -5.81 -13.20
C SER A 121 -5.51 -4.29 -12.99
N PRO A 122 -4.94 -3.78 -11.89
CA PRO A 122 -4.12 -4.52 -10.94
C PRO A 122 -4.94 -5.12 -9.79
N HIS A 123 -4.43 -6.21 -9.21
CA HIS A 123 -5.05 -6.94 -8.10
C HIS A 123 -4.53 -6.52 -6.72
N THR A 124 -5.36 -6.69 -5.71
CA THR A 124 -5.00 -6.70 -4.29
C THR A 124 -4.88 -8.15 -3.87
N LEU A 125 -3.69 -8.52 -3.40
CA LEU A 125 -3.31 -9.87 -3.04
C LEU A 125 -3.40 -10.02 -1.53
N LEU A 126 -4.02 -11.09 -1.06
CA LEU A 126 -4.30 -11.28 0.36
C LEU A 126 -3.91 -12.66 0.84
N THR A 127 -3.33 -12.69 2.04
CA THR A 127 -2.97 -13.92 2.74
C THR A 127 -3.40 -13.78 4.19
N ALA A 128 -3.96 -14.83 4.76
CA ALA A 128 -4.37 -14.89 6.14
C ALA A 128 -3.85 -16.17 6.80
N GLY A 129 -3.52 -16.06 8.09
CA GLY A 129 -3.07 -17.20 8.86
C GLY A 129 -3.08 -16.86 10.33
N GLY A 130 -3.46 -17.81 11.16
CA GLY A 130 -3.76 -17.53 12.55
C GLY A 130 -3.44 -18.68 13.48
N ASN A 131 -3.30 -18.32 14.74
CA ASN A 131 -3.07 -19.27 15.82
C ASN A 131 -4.12 -19.07 16.91
N THR A 132 -4.58 -20.18 17.50
CA THR A 132 -5.46 -20.17 18.64
C THR A 132 -4.70 -19.70 19.87
N VAL A 133 -5.17 -18.65 20.51
CA VAL A 133 -4.67 -18.21 21.81
C VAL A 133 -5.80 -18.19 22.82
N PHE A 134 -5.47 -18.37 24.09
CA PHE A 134 -6.45 -18.30 25.16
C PHE A 134 -6.81 -16.84 25.42
N ALA A 135 -8.10 -16.53 25.57
CA ALA A 135 -8.51 -15.21 26.01
C ALA A 135 -8.02 -14.96 27.44
N GLU A 136 -7.44 -13.78 27.70
CA GLU A 136 -7.10 -13.38 29.06
C GLU A 136 -8.36 -13.38 29.94
N GLY A 137 -8.29 -14.04 31.10
CA GLY A 137 -9.46 -14.24 31.98
C GLY A 137 -10.31 -15.48 31.66
N SER A 138 -9.93 -16.32 30.70
CA SER A 138 -10.54 -17.64 30.50
C SER A 138 -10.25 -18.57 31.69
N ALA A 139 -11.28 -19.29 32.14
CA ALA A 139 -11.42 -19.94 33.45
C ALA A 139 -10.36 -20.98 33.88
N ILE A 140 -9.34 -21.29 33.06
CA ILE A 140 -8.37 -22.36 33.35
C ILE A 140 -7.44 -22.02 34.54
N GLN A 141 -7.10 -20.74 34.75
CA GLN A 141 -6.21 -20.32 35.86
C GLN A 141 -6.96 -19.92 37.13
N GLN A 142 -8.23 -19.51 37.02
CA GLN A 142 -9.02 -19.04 38.17
C GLN A 142 -9.61 -20.18 39.01
N ASN A 143 -9.71 -21.40 38.45
CA ASN A 143 -10.26 -22.56 39.16
C ASN A 143 -9.21 -23.57 39.66
N ALA A 144 -7.91 -23.29 39.47
CA ALA A 144 -6.81 -24.18 39.85
C ALA A 144 -6.72 -24.46 41.38
N GLY A 145 -7.51 -23.75 42.20
CA GLY A 145 -7.62 -23.95 43.64
C GLY A 145 -8.89 -24.65 44.15
N TYR A 146 -9.84 -25.05 43.27
CA TYR A 146 -11.17 -25.48 43.72
C TYR A 146 -11.78 -26.74 43.06
N GLU A 147 -11.00 -27.60 42.39
CA GLU A 147 -11.56 -28.85 41.84
C GLU A 147 -10.86 -30.13 42.30
N SER A 148 -11.54 -30.81 43.24
CA SER A 148 -11.41 -32.25 43.48
C SER A 148 -11.95 -33.04 42.27
N LYS A 149 -11.46 -34.28 42.14
CA LYS A 149 -11.59 -35.22 41.02
C LYS A 149 -12.91 -35.14 40.21
N GLY A 150 -12.80 -34.70 38.96
CA GLY A 150 -13.47 -35.39 37.85
C GLY A 150 -14.56 -34.66 37.06
N ARG A 151 -14.70 -33.32 37.13
CA ARG A 151 -15.51 -32.57 36.15
C ARG A 151 -14.77 -31.31 35.72
N GLY A 152 -14.40 -31.23 34.44
CA GLY A 152 -13.70 -30.08 33.89
C GLY A 152 -14.65 -28.92 33.64
N SER A 153 -14.45 -27.81 34.34
CA SER A 153 -15.12 -26.52 34.09
C SER A 153 -14.27 -25.62 33.18
N ALA A 154 -14.04 -26.05 31.93
CA ALA A 154 -13.30 -25.27 30.93
C ALA A 154 -14.19 -24.97 29.72
N GLY A 155 -15.21 -24.12 29.92
CA GLY A 155 -16.12 -23.64 28.87
C GLY A 155 -15.88 -22.20 28.43
N GLY A 156 -14.68 -21.64 28.62
CA GLY A 156 -14.42 -20.21 28.47
C GLY A 156 -13.46 -19.85 27.34
N GLY A 157 -14.00 -19.59 26.14
CA GLY A 157 -13.51 -18.64 25.14
C GLY A 157 -12.05 -18.72 24.67
N GLY A 158 -11.74 -19.62 23.74
CA GLY A 158 -10.55 -19.45 22.90
C GLY A 158 -10.78 -18.35 21.86
N LEU A 159 -9.73 -17.62 21.49
CA LEU A 159 -9.77 -16.68 20.38
C LEU A 159 -8.74 -17.10 19.33
N ILE A 160 -9.04 -16.87 18.06
CA ILE A 160 -8.07 -17.06 16.99
C ILE A 160 -7.54 -15.69 16.61
N MET A 161 -6.23 -15.54 16.70
CA MET A 161 -5.54 -14.34 16.26
C MET A 161 -4.99 -14.59 14.87
N TYR A 162 -5.52 -13.89 13.89
CA TYR A 162 -5.08 -13.95 12.50
C TYR A 162 -4.16 -12.78 12.20
N ASP A 163 -3.03 -13.07 11.56
CA ASP A 163 -2.24 -12.08 10.84
C ASP A 163 -2.74 -12.09 9.39
N VAL A 164 -3.03 -10.91 8.85
CA VAL A 164 -3.60 -10.73 7.51
C VAL A 164 -2.75 -9.71 6.76
N PHE A 165 -2.23 -10.12 5.61
CA PHE A 165 -1.49 -9.25 4.71
C PHE A 165 -2.38 -8.87 3.54
N SER A 166 -2.42 -7.58 3.24
CA SER A 166 -3.06 -7.02 2.05
C SER A 166 -2.01 -6.26 1.26
N ARG A 167 -1.71 -6.71 0.05
CA ARG A 167 -0.69 -6.10 -0.81
C ARG A 167 -1.30 -5.65 -2.11
N ARG A 168 -1.04 -4.40 -2.48
CA ARG A 168 -1.45 -3.78 -3.73
C ARG A 168 -0.22 -3.47 -4.57
N ILE A 169 -0.10 -4.16 -5.71
CA ILE A 169 0.99 -3.93 -6.66
C ILE A 169 0.43 -3.13 -7.83
N GLU A 170 0.90 -1.91 -8.00
CA GLU A 170 0.69 -1.06 -9.17
C GLU A 170 1.94 -1.12 -10.06
N THR A 171 1.87 -0.59 -11.29
CA THR A 171 2.96 -0.73 -12.28
C THR A 171 4.36 -0.33 -11.79
N SER A 172 4.45 0.68 -10.92
CA SER A 172 5.72 1.27 -10.46
C SER A 172 5.73 1.52 -8.96
N GLU A 173 4.71 1.08 -8.23
CA GLU A 173 4.53 1.39 -6.83
C GLU A 173 3.84 0.22 -6.15
N GLU A 174 4.16 0.01 -4.89
CA GLU A 174 3.61 -1.07 -4.11
C GLU A 174 3.27 -0.60 -2.71
N SER A 175 2.19 -1.12 -2.15
CA SER A 175 1.88 -0.95 -0.75
C SER A 175 1.42 -2.26 -0.13
N THR A 176 2.01 -2.60 1.02
CA THR A 176 1.59 -3.74 1.84
C THR A 176 1.12 -3.22 3.19
N ILE A 177 -0.07 -3.67 3.60
CA ILE A 177 -0.63 -3.41 4.91
C ILE A 177 -0.78 -4.75 5.64
N HIS A 178 -0.30 -4.78 6.87
CA HIS A 178 -0.44 -5.91 7.78
C HIS A 178 -1.40 -5.54 8.90
N VAL A 179 -2.47 -6.31 9.04
CA VAL A 179 -3.44 -6.16 10.13
C VAL A 179 -3.54 -7.45 10.90
N ARG A 180 -3.77 -7.32 12.20
CA ARG A 180 -4.05 -8.45 13.06
C ARG A 180 -5.53 -8.48 13.40
N TRP A 181 -6.19 -9.55 12.99
CA TRP A 181 -7.62 -9.74 13.16
C TRP A 181 -7.91 -10.72 14.28
N ARG A 182 -8.90 -10.41 15.12
CA ARG A 182 -9.27 -11.21 16.27
C ARG A 182 -10.64 -11.82 16.07
N HIS A 183 -10.68 -13.15 16.01
CA HIS A 183 -11.91 -13.92 15.93
C HIS A 183 -12.25 -14.58 17.27
N ALA A 184 -13.48 -14.43 17.75
CA ALA A 184 -13.97 -15.08 18.97
C ALA A 184 -14.65 -16.42 18.62
N ILE A 185 -14.12 -17.52 19.14
CA ILE A 185 -14.65 -18.85 18.82
C ILE A 185 -16.07 -18.99 19.38
N GLY A 186 -17.01 -19.43 18.54
CA GLY A 186 -18.41 -19.64 18.90
C GLY A 186 -19.34 -18.49 18.51
N GLN A 187 -18.81 -17.42 17.89
CA GLN A 187 -19.60 -16.33 17.32
C GLN A 187 -19.68 -16.38 15.78
N GLN A 188 -19.37 -17.53 15.18
CA GLN A 188 -19.40 -17.68 13.73
C GLN A 188 -20.82 -17.57 13.15
N GLY A 189 -20.94 -16.95 11.98
CA GLY A 189 -22.17 -16.93 11.18
C GLY A 189 -22.48 -18.28 10.52
N SER A 190 -23.51 -18.29 9.66
CA SER A 190 -23.77 -19.44 8.78
C SER A 190 -22.79 -19.49 7.61
N CYS A 191 -22.39 -20.69 7.19
CA CYS A 191 -21.59 -20.88 5.98
C CYS A 191 -22.43 -20.60 4.73
N ASN A 192 -21.96 -19.67 3.88
CA ASN A 192 -22.69 -19.22 2.70
C ASN A 192 -22.08 -19.69 1.37
N TYR A 193 -20.84 -20.20 1.35
CA TYR A 193 -20.04 -20.37 0.13
C TYR A 193 -19.32 -21.70 0.02
#